data_AF-A0A7I7RG71-F1
#
_entry.id   AF-A0A7I7RG71-F1
#
_cell.length_a   1.000
_cell.length_b   1.000
_cell.length_c   1.000
_cell.angle_alpha   90.00
_cell.angle_beta   90.00
_cell.angle_gamma   90.00
#
_symmetry.space_group_name_H-M   'P 1'
#
loop_
_entity.id
_entity.type
_entity.pdbx_description
1 polymer ?
#
loop_
_entity_poly.entity_id
_entity_poly.type
_entity_poly.pdbx_seq_one_letter_code
_entity_poly.pdbx_strand_id
1 'polypeptide(L)'
;MTITDDHSAGHFRMRAACPGCGSTDGAITTTGGQDTVRCVKCNRYCYNAPRTETGRARRSLRSRPQVSPSQRQRILVRDKRACFVCGRKNVHLDIGHIISIREGRAHGLSETELFADDNLVAMCPECNAGQGSATLPLPFLVAVLRAAGRPVSMPLLVAVLRVRCAT
;
A
#
# COMPACT_ATOMS: atom_id res chain seq x y z
N MET A 1 -1.85 -6.16 -26.27
CA MET A 1 -2.40 -4.82 -26.55
C MET A 1 -2.00 -3.93 -25.38
N THR A 2 -0.85 -3.29 -25.50
CA THR A 2 -0.23 -2.47 -24.46
C THR A 2 -0.93 -1.11 -24.45
N ILE A 3 -1.62 -0.80 -23.36
CA ILE A 3 -2.09 0.55 -23.08
C ILE A 3 -0.85 1.35 -22.69
N THR A 4 -0.24 2.03 -23.66
CA THR A 4 0.65 3.15 -23.39
C THR A 4 -0.23 4.32 -22.98
N ASP A 5 -0.34 4.56 -21.67
CA ASP A 5 -0.88 5.83 -21.15
C ASP A 5 0.06 6.94 -21.63
N ASP A 6 -0.33 7.54 -22.76
CA ASP A 6 0.24 8.73 -23.36
C ASP A 6 -0.11 9.94 -22.48
N HIS A 7 0.55 10.04 -21.34
CA HIS A 7 0.64 11.30 -20.61
C HIS A 7 1.73 12.13 -21.29
N SER A 8 1.31 12.85 -22.32
CA SER A 8 1.96 14.06 -22.84
C SER A 8 2.95 14.65 -21.84
N ALA A 9 4.22 14.72 -22.25
CA ALA A 9 5.31 15.41 -21.57
C ALA A 9 5.02 16.93 -21.52
N GLY A 10 3.98 17.29 -20.78
CA GLY A 10 3.44 18.63 -20.70
C GLY A 10 4.43 19.53 -20.00
N HIS A 11 4.79 20.62 -20.68
CA HIS A 11 5.48 21.76 -20.09
C HIS A 11 4.81 22.14 -18.77
N PHE A 12 5.55 22.03 -17.66
CA PHE A 12 5.10 22.45 -16.35
C PHE A 12 5.84 23.71 -15.94
N ARG A 13 5.13 24.82 -15.77
CA ARG A 13 5.75 26.08 -15.34
C ARG A 13 6.09 26.00 -13.85
N MET A 14 7.38 26.05 -13.53
CA MET A 14 7.89 25.95 -12.17
C MET A 14 7.61 27.23 -11.38
N ARG A 15 7.37 27.09 -10.07
CA ARG A 15 7.17 28.22 -9.13
C ARG A 15 8.35 29.19 -9.08
N ALA A 16 9.55 28.68 -9.32
CA ALA A 16 10.79 29.43 -9.33
C ALA A 16 11.69 28.95 -10.46
N ALA A 17 12.57 29.82 -10.93
CA ALA A 17 13.60 29.47 -11.90
C ALA A 17 14.50 28.33 -11.36
N CYS A 18 14.95 27.46 -12.26
CA CYS A 18 15.86 26.39 -11.93
C CYS A 18 17.14 26.94 -11.30
N PRO A 19 17.58 26.45 -10.13
CA PRO A 19 18.79 26.93 -9.47
C PRO A 19 20.09 26.59 -10.24
N GLY A 20 20.01 25.74 -11.27
CA GLY A 20 21.15 25.39 -12.12
C GLY A 20 21.28 26.22 -13.38
N CYS A 21 20.19 26.45 -14.10
CA CYS A 21 20.24 27.05 -15.45
C CYS A 21 19.26 28.21 -15.66
N GLY A 22 18.53 28.63 -14.63
CA GLY A 22 17.59 29.76 -14.68
C GLY A 22 16.28 29.50 -15.45
N SER A 23 16.11 28.33 -16.09
CA SER A 23 14.87 28.01 -16.81
C SER A 23 13.67 27.92 -15.87
N THR A 24 12.51 28.39 -16.31
CA THR A 24 11.23 28.29 -15.58
C THR A 24 10.41 27.06 -15.98
N ASP A 25 10.91 26.24 -16.90
CA ASP A 25 10.22 25.07 -17.41
C ASP A 25 10.69 23.79 -16.70
N GLY A 26 9.71 23.00 -16.28
CA GLY A 26 9.88 21.73 -15.61
C GLY A 26 9.09 20.61 -16.26
N ALA A 27 9.48 19.39 -15.94
CA ALA A 27 8.74 18.16 -16.20
C ALA A 27 8.41 17.50 -14.87
N ILE A 28 7.19 16.98 -14.75
CA ILE A 28 6.74 16.23 -13.58
C ILE A 28 7.08 14.75 -13.79
N THR A 29 7.77 14.16 -12.83
CA THR A 29 8.04 12.72 -12.76
C THR A 29 7.48 12.17 -11.46
N THR A 30 6.78 11.03 -11.52
CA THR A 30 6.24 10.41 -10.30
C THR A 30 7.26 9.42 -9.73
N THR A 31 7.76 9.65 -8.53
CA THR A 31 8.69 8.73 -7.85
C THR A 31 8.22 8.49 -6.42
N GLY A 32 8.10 7.23 -6.02
CA GLY A 32 7.61 6.88 -4.66
C GLY A 32 6.20 7.41 -4.35
N GLY A 33 5.40 7.72 -5.38
CA GLY A 33 4.08 8.32 -5.20
C GLY A 33 4.09 9.81 -4.87
N GLN A 34 5.22 10.49 -4.98
CA GLN A 34 5.35 11.94 -4.98
C GLN A 34 5.56 12.44 -6.40
N ASP A 35 5.01 13.61 -6.72
CA ASP A 35 5.26 14.26 -8.01
C ASP A 35 6.49 15.15 -7.86
N THR A 36 7.57 14.80 -8.56
CA THR A 36 8.86 15.47 -8.52
C THR A 36 9.01 16.33 -9.77
N VAL A 37 9.21 17.63 -9.59
CA VAL A 37 9.45 18.58 -10.67
C VAL A 37 10.95 18.68 -10.92
N ARG A 38 11.37 18.38 -12.15
CA ARG A 38 12.76 18.53 -12.61
C ARG A 38 12.82 19.51 -13.77
N CYS A 39 13.87 20.31 -13.85
CA CYS A 39 14.04 21.26 -14.94
C CYS A 39 14.19 20.53 -16.29
N VAL A 40 13.45 20.96 -17.32
CA VAL A 40 13.55 20.33 -18.66
C VAL A 40 14.91 20.55 -19.32
N LYS A 41 15.57 21.69 -19.03
CA LYS A 41 16.83 22.07 -19.67
C LYS A 41 18.05 21.35 -19.11
N CYS A 42 18.12 21.16 -17.80
CA CYS A 42 19.30 20.57 -17.14
C CYS A 42 19.00 19.30 -16.32
N ASN A 43 17.74 18.84 -16.33
CA ASN A 43 17.25 17.68 -15.57
C ASN A 43 17.51 17.75 -14.05
N ARG A 44 17.83 18.93 -13.51
CA ARG A 44 18.07 19.12 -12.08
C ARG A 44 16.76 19.03 -11.32
N TYR A 45 16.81 18.42 -10.14
CA TYR A 45 15.71 18.47 -9.18
C TYR A 45 15.40 19.92 -8.79
N CYS A 46 14.12 20.30 -8.83
CA CYS A 46 13.68 21.61 -8.38
C CYS A 46 12.90 21.48 -7.06
N TYR A 47 11.78 20.74 -7.04
CA TYR A 47 10.98 20.52 -5.83
C TYR A 47 10.00 19.35 -6.00
N ASN A 48 9.38 18.93 -4.88
CA ASN A 48 8.24 18.01 -4.90
C ASN A 48 6.94 18.82 -4.98
N ALA A 49 6.20 18.70 -6.07
CA ALA A 49 4.94 19.42 -6.25
C ALA A 49 3.82 18.73 -5.44
N PRO A 50 3.07 19.46 -4.60
CA PRO A 50 1.83 18.95 -4.06
C PRO A 50 0.87 18.58 -5.19
N ARG A 51 0.09 17.52 -4.98
CA ARG A 51 -0.86 17.02 -5.99
C ARG A 51 -1.88 18.04 -6.48
N THR A 52 -2.24 19.01 -5.62
CA THR A 52 -3.12 20.12 -5.98
C THR A 52 -2.53 21.01 -7.08
N GLU A 53 -1.21 21.09 -7.18
CA GLU A 53 -0.50 21.85 -8.20
C GLU A 53 -0.36 21.04 -9.50
N THR A 54 -0.22 19.72 -9.41
CA THR A 54 -0.09 18.83 -10.58
C THR A 54 -1.42 18.37 -11.16
N GLY A 55 -2.54 18.84 -10.59
CA GLY A 55 -3.89 18.41 -10.96
C GLY A 55 -4.23 16.97 -10.56
N ARG A 56 -3.35 16.28 -9.81
CA ARG A 56 -3.62 14.91 -9.35
C ARG A 56 -4.55 14.93 -8.14
N ALA A 57 -5.40 13.90 -8.04
CA ALA A 57 -6.25 13.73 -6.87
C ALA A 57 -5.43 13.61 -5.58
N ARG A 58 -5.80 14.35 -4.52
CA ARG A 58 -5.20 14.16 -3.18
C ARG A 58 -5.37 12.69 -2.79
N ARG A 59 -4.26 12.01 -2.48
CA ARG A 59 -4.36 10.73 -1.76
C ARG A 59 -4.80 11.06 -0.35
N SER A 60 -6.05 10.76 -0.04
CA SER A 60 -6.43 10.53 1.35
C SER A 60 -6.09 9.08 1.69
N LEU A 61 -5.66 8.82 2.92
CA LEU A 61 -5.65 7.45 3.47
C LEU A 61 -7.07 6.85 3.52
N ARG A 62 -8.12 7.67 3.35
CA ARG A 62 -9.52 7.33 3.60
C ARG A 62 -10.29 6.71 2.44
N SER A 63 -9.74 6.61 1.23
CA SER A 63 -10.44 6.00 0.10
C SER A 63 -9.68 4.80 -0.46
N ARG A 64 -9.71 3.69 0.27
CA ARG A 64 -9.51 2.35 -0.33
C ARG A 64 -10.77 1.53 -0.08
N PRO A 65 -11.79 1.62 -0.95
CA PRO A 65 -13.04 0.87 -0.82
C PRO A 65 -12.88 -0.60 -1.20
N GLN A 66 -11.70 -1.20 -0.96
CA GLN A 66 -11.45 -2.60 -1.29
C GLN A 66 -12.01 -3.55 -0.22
N VAL A 67 -12.28 -3.04 0.99
CA VAL A 67 -12.92 -3.79 2.06
C VAL A 67 -14.27 -3.17 2.35
N SER A 68 -15.34 -3.91 2.09
CA SER A 68 -16.71 -3.44 2.33
C SER A 68 -16.98 -3.25 3.84
N PRO A 69 -17.95 -2.41 4.24
CA PRO A 69 -18.31 -2.25 5.66
C PRO A 69 -18.69 -3.58 6.33
N SER A 70 -19.39 -4.47 5.62
CA SER A 70 -19.75 -5.79 6.13
C SER A 70 -18.52 -6.69 6.31
N GLN A 71 -17.59 -6.67 5.36
CA GLN A 71 -16.32 -7.40 5.46
C GLN A 71 -15.47 -6.90 6.64
N ARG A 72 -15.33 -5.57 6.77
CA ARG A 72 -14.66 -4.94 7.91
C ARG A 72 -15.26 -5.39 9.23
N GLN A 73 -16.59 -5.41 9.34
CA GLN A 73 -17.27 -5.84 10.55
C GLN A 73 -16.99 -7.32 10.87
N ARG A 74 -17.03 -8.21 9.87
CA ARG A 74 -16.70 -9.64 10.06
C ARG A 74 -15.28 -9.81 10.59
N ILE A 75 -14.31 -9.12 10.00
CA ILE A 75 -12.89 -9.20 10.42
C ILE A 75 -12.71 -8.68 11.84
N LEU A 76 -13.30 -7.54 12.18
CA LEU A 76 -13.21 -6.96 13.52
C LEU A 76 -13.82 -7.87 14.59
N VAL A 77 -14.97 -8.51 14.30
CA VAL A 77 -15.60 -9.46 15.22
C VAL A 77 -14.74 -10.72 15.36
N ARG A 78 -14.27 -11.30 14.25
CA ARG A 78 -13.39 -12.47 14.24
C ARG A 78 -12.13 -12.23 15.07
N ASP A 79 -11.52 -11.05 14.94
CA ASP A 79 -10.30 -10.68 15.65
C ASP A 79 -10.59 -10.09 17.05
N LYS A 80 -11.80 -10.33 17.59
CA LYS A 80 -12.24 -9.95 18.94
C LYS A 80 -12.03 -8.46 19.26
N ARG A 81 -12.13 -7.61 18.23
CA ARG A 81 -11.87 -6.16 18.29
C ARG A 81 -10.54 -5.82 18.96
N ALA A 82 -9.51 -6.61 18.67
CA ALA A 82 -8.15 -6.40 19.13
C ALA A 82 -7.19 -6.34 17.94
N CYS A 83 -6.07 -5.64 18.09
CA CYS A 83 -5.00 -5.70 17.10
C CYS A 83 -4.43 -7.13 17.04
N PHE A 84 -4.38 -7.72 15.86
CA PHE A 84 -3.87 -9.07 15.60
C PHE A 84 -2.39 -9.23 16.00
N VAL A 85 -1.59 -8.17 15.87
CA VAL A 85 -0.14 -8.21 16.15
C VAL A 85 0.16 -7.98 17.63
N CYS A 86 -0.34 -6.88 18.21
CA CYS A 86 0.03 -6.49 19.59
C CYS A 86 -1.06 -6.76 20.63
N GLY A 87 -2.24 -7.26 20.24
CA GLY A 87 -3.33 -7.59 21.16
C GLY A 87 -4.06 -6.39 21.78
N ARG A 88 -3.61 -5.15 21.54
CA ARG A 88 -4.26 -3.95 22.09
C ARG A 88 -5.74 -3.86 21.69
N LYS A 89 -6.57 -3.52 22.67
CA LYS A 89 -8.01 -3.23 22.55
C LYS A 89 -8.24 -1.74 22.79
N ASN A 90 -9.45 -1.25 22.51
CA ASN A 90 -9.86 0.15 22.74
C ASN A 90 -9.00 1.19 22.01
N VAL A 91 -8.43 0.82 20.87
CA VAL A 91 -7.71 1.70 19.95
C VAL A 91 -8.44 1.74 18.61
N HIS A 92 -8.14 2.72 17.77
CA HIS A 92 -8.60 2.67 16.38
C HIS A 92 -8.05 1.40 15.72
N LEU A 93 -8.89 0.69 14.97
CA LEU A 93 -8.49 -0.51 14.24
C LEU A 93 -8.79 -0.32 12.76
N ASP A 94 -7.76 -0.57 11.96
CA ASP A 94 -7.83 -0.69 10.51
C ASP A 94 -7.71 -2.14 10.07
N ILE A 95 -7.96 -2.37 8.79
CA ILE A 95 -7.82 -3.68 8.17
C ILE A 95 -6.49 -3.73 7.42
N GLY A 96 -5.56 -4.51 7.95
CA GLY A 96 -4.25 -4.80 7.36
C GLY A 96 -4.26 -6.13 6.60
N HIS A 97 -3.23 -6.35 5.79
CA HIS A 97 -3.04 -7.62 5.08
C HIS A 97 -1.95 -8.44 5.78
N ILE A 98 -2.18 -9.75 5.88
CA ILE A 98 -1.17 -10.69 6.34
C ILE A 98 -0.05 -10.78 5.29
N ILE A 99 -0.41 -11.14 4.05
CA ILE A 99 0.45 -11.08 2.87
C ILE A 99 0.27 -9.72 2.22
N SER A 100 1.36 -8.96 2.09
CA SER A 100 1.28 -7.61 1.52
C SER A 100 0.80 -7.66 0.07
N ILE A 101 0.05 -6.63 -0.37
CA ILE A 101 -0.40 -6.52 -1.76
C ILE A 101 0.79 -6.59 -2.74
N ARG A 102 1.93 -5.99 -2.37
CA ARG A 102 3.13 -5.96 -3.20
C ARG A 102 3.71 -7.36 -3.39
N GLU A 103 3.94 -8.08 -2.31
CA GLU A 103 4.50 -9.44 -2.37
C GLU A 103 3.50 -10.41 -2.97
N GLY A 104 2.24 -10.37 -2.56
CA GLY A 104 1.21 -11.25 -3.12
C GLY A 104 1.09 -11.10 -4.64
N ARG A 105 1.11 -9.88 -5.18
CA ARG A 105 1.14 -9.67 -6.64
C ARG A 105 2.41 -10.18 -7.30
N ALA A 106 3.57 -9.97 -6.66
CA ALA A 106 4.85 -10.50 -7.16
C ALA A 106 4.85 -12.04 -7.22
N HIS A 107 4.06 -12.70 -6.38
CA HIS A 107 3.89 -14.15 -6.33
C HIS A 107 2.59 -14.66 -6.97
N GLY A 108 1.93 -13.83 -7.79
CA GLY A 108 0.79 -14.24 -8.62
C GLY A 108 -0.51 -14.46 -7.86
N LEU A 109 -0.68 -13.90 -6.65
CA LEU A 109 -1.98 -13.88 -5.98
C LEU A 109 -2.94 -12.95 -6.74
N SER A 110 -4.15 -13.43 -6.95
CA SER A 110 -5.26 -12.65 -7.48
C SER A 110 -5.73 -11.59 -6.49
N GLU A 111 -6.46 -10.58 -6.97
CA GLU A 111 -7.15 -9.62 -6.09
C GLU A 111 -8.10 -10.34 -5.13
N THR A 112 -8.81 -11.37 -5.62
CA THR A 112 -9.69 -12.19 -4.78
C THR A 112 -8.95 -12.86 -3.62
N GLU A 113 -7.74 -13.37 -3.82
CA GLU A 113 -6.92 -13.96 -2.76
C GLU A 113 -6.35 -12.89 -1.81
N LEU A 114 -5.91 -11.75 -2.36
CA LEU A 114 -5.34 -10.65 -1.59
C LEU A 114 -6.36 -10.00 -0.65
N PHE A 115 -7.61 -9.85 -1.10
CA PHE A 115 -8.69 -9.21 -0.35
C PHE A 115 -9.66 -10.19 0.31
N ALA A 116 -9.35 -11.49 0.30
CA ALA A 116 -10.11 -12.49 1.04
C ALA A 116 -10.01 -12.24 2.55
N ASP A 117 -11.08 -12.53 3.29
CA ASP A 117 -11.12 -12.39 4.76
C ASP A 117 -9.90 -13.08 5.42
N ASP A 118 -9.43 -14.19 4.86
CA ASP A 118 -8.28 -14.95 5.37
C ASP A 118 -6.95 -14.18 5.33
N ASN A 119 -6.75 -13.35 4.31
CA ASN A 119 -5.55 -12.53 4.19
C ASN A 119 -5.68 -11.19 4.93
N LEU A 120 -6.84 -10.86 5.47
CA LEU A 120 -7.10 -9.59 6.14
C LEU A 120 -7.14 -9.75 7.66
N VAL A 121 -6.67 -8.76 8.41
CA VAL A 121 -6.64 -8.75 9.89
C VAL A 121 -6.89 -7.36 10.47
N ALA A 122 -7.46 -7.31 11.68
CA ALA A 122 -7.57 -6.06 12.43
C ALA A 122 -6.21 -5.62 12.99
N MET A 123 -5.79 -4.37 12.73
CA MET A 123 -4.51 -3.83 13.19
C MET A 123 -4.66 -2.41 13.73
N CYS A 124 -3.90 -2.07 14.78
CA CYS A 124 -3.80 -0.68 15.23
C CYS A 124 -2.93 0.14 14.25
N PRO A 125 -3.05 1.48 14.21
CA PRO A 125 -2.31 2.33 13.28
C PRO A 125 -0.80 2.11 13.33
N GLU A 126 -0.23 1.92 14.52
CA GLU A 126 1.22 1.77 14.70
C GLU A 126 1.72 0.45 14.11
N CYS A 127 1.03 -0.67 14.37
CA CYS A 127 1.39 -1.96 13.79
C CYS A 127 1.13 -1.98 12.27
N ASN A 128 0.01 -1.41 11.82
CA ASN A 128 -0.36 -1.37 10.40
C ASN A 128 0.64 -0.54 9.59
N ALA A 129 1.04 0.62 10.11
CA ALA A 129 2.06 1.45 9.49
C ALA A 129 3.46 0.80 9.58
N GLY A 130 3.79 0.19 10.73
CA GLY A 130 5.08 -0.46 10.96
C GLY A 130 5.35 -1.66 10.03
N GLN A 131 4.30 -2.36 9.57
CA GLN A 131 4.45 -3.45 8.61
C GLN A 131 4.87 -2.95 7.20
N GLY A 132 4.44 -1.76 6.80
CA GLY A 132 4.78 -1.18 5.50
C GLY A 132 4.37 -2.07 4.32
N SER A 133 5.34 -2.47 3.49
CA SER A 133 5.12 -3.37 2.35
C SER A 133 5.55 -4.82 2.61
N ALA A 134 5.92 -5.18 3.84
CA ALA A 134 6.32 -6.53 4.19
C ALA A 134 5.10 -7.42 4.45
N THR A 135 5.21 -8.71 4.16
CA THR A 135 4.30 -9.73 4.72
C THR A 135 4.64 -9.99 6.18
N LEU A 136 3.61 -10.25 7.00
CA LEU A 136 3.83 -10.61 8.39
C LEU A 136 4.76 -11.84 8.47
N PRO A 137 5.79 -11.83 9.34
CA PRO A 137 6.71 -12.95 9.45
C PRO A 137 5.97 -14.27 9.69
N LEU A 138 6.31 -15.31 8.92
CA LEU A 138 5.65 -16.62 9.00
C LEU A 138 5.65 -17.27 10.40
N PRO A 139 6.69 -17.15 11.23
CA PRO A 139 6.66 -17.62 12.61
C PRO A 139 5.53 -16.96 13.43
N PHE A 140 5.20 -15.70 13.11
CA PHE A 140 4.08 -14.98 13.68
C PHE A 140 2.74 -15.55 13.19
N LEU A 141 2.58 -15.83 11.89
CA LEU A 141 1.33 -16.44 11.39
C LEU A 141 1.01 -17.76 12.11
N VAL A 142 1.96 -18.71 12.15
CA VAL A 142 1.66 -20.06 12.64
C VAL A 142 1.36 -20.04 14.14
N ALA A 143 2.13 -19.30 14.93
CA ALA A 143 1.91 -19.18 16.36
C ALA A 143 0.61 -18.42 16.68
N VAL A 144 0.33 -17.32 15.97
CA VAL A 144 -0.87 -16.51 16.22
C VAL A 144 -2.14 -17.19 15.72
N LEU A 145 -2.12 -17.88 14.57
CA LEU A 145 -3.29 -18.63 14.09
C LEU A 145 -3.63 -19.78 15.04
N ARG A 146 -2.62 -20.49 15.56
CA ARG A 146 -2.80 -21.52 16.61
C ARG A 146 -3.36 -20.93 17.90
N ALA A 147 -2.76 -19.86 18.42
CA ALA A 147 -3.21 -19.21 19.66
C ALA A 147 -4.61 -18.58 19.53
N ALA A 148 -4.96 -18.09 18.34
CA ALA A 148 -6.27 -17.52 18.04
C ALA A 148 -7.35 -18.58 17.76
N GLY A 149 -7.00 -19.87 17.68
CA GLY A 149 -7.92 -20.95 17.31
C GLY A 149 -8.46 -20.81 15.89
N ARG A 150 -7.73 -20.13 14.99
CA ARG A 150 -8.15 -19.90 13.61
C ARG A 150 -7.64 -21.06 12.73
N PRO A 151 -8.53 -21.80 12.04
CA PRO A 151 -8.08 -22.73 11.02
C PRO A 151 -7.39 -21.93 9.91
N VAL A 152 -6.23 -22.41 9.47
CA VAL A 152 -5.58 -21.88 8.27
C VAL A 152 -6.33 -22.44 7.08
N SER A 153 -6.97 -21.57 6.29
CA SER A 153 -7.63 -22.03 5.08
C SER A 153 -6.58 -22.52 4.06
N MET A 154 -6.96 -23.51 3.24
CA MET A 154 -6.09 -23.99 2.17
C MET A 154 -5.63 -22.87 1.22
N PRO A 155 -6.49 -21.91 0.81
CA PRO A 155 -6.06 -20.76 0.02
C PRO A 155 -4.96 -19.93 0.68
N LEU A 156 -5.09 -19.60 1.97
CA LEU A 156 -4.09 -18.82 2.68
C LEU A 156 -2.78 -19.61 2.83
N LEU A 157 -2.87 -20.92 3.10
CA LEU A 157 -1.69 -21.78 3.21
C LEU A 157 -0.93 -21.89 1.88
N VAL A 158 -1.64 -22.07 0.77
CA VAL A 158 -1.06 -22.10 -0.58
C VAL A 158 -0.42 -20.75 -0.91
N ALA A 159 -1.08 -19.64 -0.59
CA ALA A 159 -0.55 -18.29 -0.79
C ALA A 159 0.76 -18.08 -0.01
N VAL A 160 0.79 -18.48 1.27
CA VAL A 160 1.98 -18.47 2.12
C VAL A 160 3.13 -19.29 1.52
N LEU A 161 2.83 -20.50 1.01
CA LEU A 161 3.85 -21.37 0.40
C LEU A 161 4.42 -20.77 -0.88
N ARG A 162 3.58 -20.15 -1.72
CA ARG A 162 4.02 -19.46 -2.95
C ARG A 162 4.97 -18.30 -2.67
N VAL A 163 4.72 -17.55 -1.59
CA VAL A 163 5.60 -16.45 -1.16
C VAL A 163 6.91 -16.98 -0.58
N ARG A 164 6.90 -18.09 0.16
CA ARG A 164 8.08 -18.66 0.85
C ARG A 164 9.09 -19.33 -0.10
N CYS A 165 8.65 -19.97 -1.18
CA CYS A 165 9.57 -20.69 -2.08
C CYS A 165 10.44 -19.79 -2.97
N ALA A 166 10.37 -18.47 -2.82
CA ALA A 166 11.04 -17.48 -3.67
C ALA A 166 12.00 -16.54 -2.90
N THR A 167 12.23 -16.82 -1.61
CA THR A 167 13.23 -16.16 -0.73
C THR A 167 14.26 -17.17 -0.27
#